data_AF-A0A060CXM7-F1
#
_entry.id   AF-A0A060CXM7-F1
#
_cell.length_a   1.000
_cell.length_b   1.000
_cell.length_c   1.000
_cell.angle_alpha   90.00
_cell.angle_beta   90.00
_cell.angle_gamma   90.00
#
_symmetry.space_group_name_H-M   'P 1'
#
loop_
_entity.id
_entity.type
_entity.pdbx_description
1 polymer ?
#
loop_
_entity_poly.entity_id
_entity_poly.type
_entity_poly.pdbx_seq_one_letter_code
_entity_poly.pdbx_strand_id
1 'polypeptide(L)'
;MTTKVIPALNSTKELLLERFNYLLKRGVEYRILCRILRLFPKVLNQSEGMLNEKLNYLTEELGYSLEYLDRFPAFLCFDLENRVKPRYTMLRWLQEHGLLKKNYPATVLANSENRFI
;
A
#
# COMPACT_ATOMS: atom_id res chain seq x y z
N MET A 1 16.65 6.13 22.97
CA MET A 1 17.27 6.90 21.87
C MET A 1 17.33 6.03 20.62
N THR A 2 17.17 6.67 19.46
CA THR A 2 16.75 6.17 18.14
C THR A 2 17.82 5.37 17.40
N THR A 3 17.68 4.04 17.27
CA THR A 3 18.67 3.26 16.51
C THR A 3 18.12 1.97 15.89
N LYS A 4 17.02 2.04 15.11
CA LYS A 4 16.66 0.97 14.15
C LYS A 4 16.03 1.44 12.82
N VAL A 5 15.80 2.74 12.61
CA VAL A 5 15.16 3.25 11.38
C VAL A 5 16.16 3.45 10.25
N ILE A 6 17.38 3.89 10.57
CA ILE A 6 18.42 4.26 9.58
C ILE A 6 18.89 3.08 8.70
N PRO A 7 19.06 1.83 9.18
CA PRO A 7 19.57 0.74 8.33
C PRO A 7 18.58 0.26 7.25
N ALA A 8 17.30 0.62 7.34
CA ALA A 8 16.27 0.14 6.42
C ALA A 8 16.08 1.04 5.19
N LEU A 9 16.56 2.29 5.26
CA LEU A 9 16.43 3.30 4.22
C LEU A 9 17.74 3.37 3.43
N ASN A 10 17.66 3.26 2.11
CA ASN A 10 18.83 3.26 1.23
C ASN A 10 18.81 4.45 0.27
N SER A 11 18.46 5.63 0.78
CA SER A 11 18.34 6.87 0.00
C SER A 11 18.85 8.08 0.78
N THR A 12 19.08 9.20 0.09
CA THR A 12 19.52 10.44 0.74
C THR A 12 18.40 11.05 1.56
N LYS A 13 18.76 11.87 2.57
CA LYS A 13 17.77 12.55 3.42
C LYS A 13 16.81 13.41 2.58
N GLU A 14 17.33 14.07 1.55
CA GLU A 14 16.59 14.95 0.65
C GLU A 14 15.51 14.16 -0.10
N LEU A 15 15.87 13.02 -0.70
CA LEU A 15 14.93 12.15 -1.42
C LEU A 15 13.90 11.50 -0.49
N LEU A 16 14.30 11.16 0.74
CA LEU A 16 13.37 10.64 1.75
C LEU A 16 12.34 11.70 2.15
N LEU A 17 12.78 12.95 2.32
CA LEU A 17 11.90 14.08 2.64
C LEU A 17 10.98 14.44 1.47
N GLU A 18 11.48 14.38 0.24
CA GLU A 18 10.70 14.57 -0.98
C GLU A 18 9.52 13.58 -1.03
N ARG A 19 9.79 12.27 -0.90
CA ARG A 19 8.76 11.23 -0.90
C ARG A 19 7.80 11.33 0.29
N PHE A 20 8.30 11.75 1.46
CA PHE A 20 7.45 12.02 2.62
C PHE A 20 6.46 13.15 2.33
N ASN A 21 6.95 14.28 1.82
CA ASN A 21 6.14 15.45 1.46
C ASN A 21 5.18 15.13 0.31
N TYR A 22 5.60 14.29 -0.63
CA TYR A 22 4.75 13.80 -1.72
C TYR A 22 3.52 13.06 -1.19
N LEU A 23 3.70 12.13 -0.23
CA LEU A 23 2.59 11.38 0.37
C LEU A 23 1.62 12.32 1.11
N LEU A 24 2.12 13.32 1.82
CA LEU A 24 1.27 14.36 2.43
C LEU A 24 0.51 15.16 1.39
N LYS A 25 1.18 15.61 0.32
CA LYS A 25 0.58 16.36 -0.80
C LYS A 25 -0.51 15.55 -1.50
N ARG A 26 -0.35 14.23 -1.59
CA ARG A 26 -1.37 13.33 -2.15
C ARG A 26 -2.59 13.15 -1.24
N GLY A 27 -2.55 13.64 -0.01
CA GLY A 27 -3.66 13.59 0.94
C GLY A 27 -3.55 12.49 1.99
N VAL A 28 -2.41 11.81 2.11
CA VAL A 28 -2.20 10.87 3.23
C VAL A 28 -2.01 11.69 4.50
N GLU A 29 -2.90 11.50 5.47
CA GLU A 29 -2.85 12.22 6.74
C GLU A 29 -1.49 11.98 7.45
N TYR A 30 -0.91 13.04 8.03
CA TYR A 30 0.37 12.97 8.73
C TYR A 30 0.43 11.84 9.77
N ARG A 31 -0.65 11.65 10.55
CA ARG A 31 -0.76 10.59 11.54
C ARG A 31 -0.64 9.20 10.90
N ILE A 32 -1.37 8.97 9.80
CA ILE A 32 -1.35 7.71 9.05
C ILE A 32 0.04 7.49 8.45
N LEU A 33 0.64 8.52 7.87
CA LEU A 33 1.99 8.44 7.30
C LEU A 33 3.02 8.08 8.39
N CYS A 34 2.96 8.70 9.57
CA CYS A 34 3.83 8.33 10.69
C CYS A 34 3.68 6.87 11.09
N ARG A 35 2.44 6.35 11.11
CA ARG A 35 2.15 4.94 11.40
C ARG A 35 2.73 4.03 10.32
N ILE A 36 2.52 4.35 9.04
CA ILE A 36 3.10 3.60 7.91
C ILE A 36 4.61 3.53 8.07
N LEU A 37 5.29 4.64 8.31
CA LEU A 37 6.76 4.70 8.37
C LEU A 37 7.35 4.04 9.62
N ARG A 38 6.59 4.00 10.72
CA ARG A 38 6.97 3.23 11.90
C ARG A 38 6.96 1.72 11.64
N LEU A 39 6.02 1.24 10.82
CA LEU A 39 5.86 -0.18 10.51
C LEU A 39 6.68 -0.62 9.28
N PHE A 40 6.74 0.25 8.28
CA PHE A 40 7.27 -0.02 6.94
C PHE A 40 8.11 1.16 6.43
N PRO A 41 9.27 1.46 7.05
CA PRO A 41 10.10 2.59 6.64
C PRO A 41 10.53 2.50 5.16
N LYS A 42 10.70 1.27 4.64
CA LYS A 42 11.06 1.00 3.24
C LYS A 42 10.06 1.54 2.20
N VAL A 43 8.87 1.99 2.61
CA VAL A 43 7.95 2.73 1.71
C VAL A 43 8.65 3.95 1.10
N LEU A 44 9.53 4.64 1.84
CA LEU A 44 10.29 5.77 1.30
C LEU A 44 11.47 5.40 0.40
N ASN A 45 11.72 4.11 0.15
CA ASN A 45 12.69 3.69 -0.86
C ASN A 45 12.05 3.59 -2.25
N GLN A 46 10.73 3.73 -2.35
CA GLN A 46 9.99 3.67 -3.62
C GLN A 46 9.96 5.06 -4.27
N SER A 47 9.97 5.11 -5.61
CA SER A 47 9.83 6.38 -6.33
C SER A 47 8.44 6.99 -6.13
N GLU A 48 8.31 8.30 -6.33
CA GLU A 48 7.00 8.96 -6.30
C GLU A 48 6.03 8.33 -7.30
N GLY A 49 6.50 7.93 -8.48
CA GLY A 49 5.68 7.23 -9.49
C GLY A 49 5.08 5.92 -8.96
N MET A 50 5.91 5.07 -8.33
CA MET A 50 5.43 3.82 -7.73
C MET A 50 4.43 4.06 -6.59
N LEU A 51 4.68 5.09 -5.76
CA LEU A 51 3.76 5.48 -4.69
C LEU A 51 2.44 6.00 -5.28
N ASN A 52 2.50 6.82 -6.33
CA ASN A 52 1.32 7.34 -7.01
C ASN A 52 0.45 6.23 -7.57
N GLU A 53 1.05 5.28 -8.30
CA GLU A 53 0.34 4.15 -8.89
C GLU A 53 -0.38 3.33 -7.81
N LYS A 54 0.27 3.09 -6.67
CA LYS A 54 -0.34 2.41 -5.53
C LYS A 54 -1.51 3.19 -4.95
N LEU A 55 -1.34 4.49 -4.70
CA LEU A 55 -2.41 5.31 -4.15
C LEU A 55 -3.60 5.39 -5.11
N ASN A 56 -3.36 5.59 -6.42
CA ASN A 56 -4.41 5.58 -7.44
C ASN A 56 -5.13 4.23 -7.48
N TYR A 57 -4.38 3.11 -7.48
CA TYR A 57 -4.99 1.79 -7.49
C TYR A 57 -5.87 1.55 -6.26
N LEU A 58 -5.44 2.02 -5.08
CA LEU A 58 -6.24 1.93 -3.86
C LEU A 58 -7.55 2.72 -3.98
N THR A 59 -7.49 3.95 -4.47
CA THR A 59 -8.63 4.88 -4.46
C THR A 59 -9.56 4.72 -5.65
N GLU A 60 -9.01 4.54 -6.84
CA GLU A 60 -9.75 4.55 -8.11
C GLU A 60 -10.20 3.14 -8.48
N GLU A 61 -9.33 2.13 -8.36
CA GLU A 61 -9.63 0.75 -8.81
C GLU A 61 -10.26 -0.10 -7.70
N LEU A 62 -9.73 -0.02 -6.48
CA LEU A 62 -10.24 -0.75 -5.32
C LEU A 62 -11.34 0.01 -4.56
N GLY A 63 -11.49 1.32 -4.82
CA GLY A 63 -12.54 2.17 -4.22
C GLY A 63 -12.37 2.47 -2.73
N TYR A 64 -11.16 2.31 -2.17
CA TYR A 64 -10.89 2.62 -0.75
C TYR A 64 -10.36 4.04 -0.61
N SER A 65 -10.77 4.74 0.45
CA SER A 65 -10.19 6.04 0.77
C SER A 65 -8.76 5.92 1.29
N LEU A 66 -8.02 7.04 1.31
CA LEU A 66 -6.67 7.07 1.86
C LEU A 66 -6.64 6.78 3.37
N GLU A 67 -7.72 7.05 4.11
CA GLU A 67 -7.81 6.67 5.53
C GLU A 67 -7.75 5.14 5.73
N TYR A 68 -8.08 4.35 4.70
CA TYR A 68 -7.97 2.90 4.77
C TYR A 68 -6.54 2.41 5.00
N LEU A 69 -5.53 3.22 4.67
CA LEU A 69 -4.12 2.93 4.97
C LEU A 69 -3.82 2.87 6.48
N ASP A 70 -4.66 3.45 7.35
CA ASP A 70 -4.50 3.28 8.80
C ASP A 70 -4.77 1.83 9.22
N ARG A 71 -5.76 1.20 8.57
CA ARG A 71 -6.13 -0.20 8.76
C ARG A 71 -5.20 -1.15 8.00
N PHE A 72 -4.79 -0.79 6.78
CA PHE A 72 -3.98 -1.65 5.93
C PHE A 72 -2.72 -0.93 5.37
N PRO A 73 -1.77 -0.54 6.25
CA PRO A 73 -0.56 0.18 5.84
C PRO A 73 0.38 -0.65 4.97
N ALA A 74 0.34 -1.98 5.11
CA ALA A 74 1.14 -2.90 4.32
C ALA A 74 0.80 -2.88 2.81
N PHE A 75 -0.35 -2.32 2.41
CA PHE A 75 -0.73 -2.18 1.02
C PHE A 75 0.40 -1.55 0.17
N LEU A 76 1.02 -0.48 0.67
CA LEU A 76 2.10 0.22 -0.04
C LEU A 76 3.38 -0.62 -0.20
N CYS A 77 3.49 -1.76 0.46
CA CYS A 77 4.64 -2.65 0.37
C CYS A 77 4.51 -3.71 -0.72
N PHE A 78 3.31 -3.94 -1.25
CA PHE A 78 3.08 -4.99 -2.25
C PHE A 78 3.35 -4.51 -3.67
N ASP A 79 3.75 -5.45 -4.52
CA ASP A 79 3.88 -5.26 -5.96
C ASP A 79 2.49 -5.25 -6.60
N LEU A 80 2.17 -4.20 -7.36
CA LEU A 80 0.87 -4.08 -8.01
C LEU A 80 0.70 -5.09 -9.13
N GLU A 81 1.68 -5.21 -10.04
CA GLU A 81 1.57 -6.02 -11.25
C GLU A 81 1.63 -7.52 -10.94
N ASN A 82 2.52 -7.91 -10.04
CA ASN A 82 2.81 -9.32 -9.78
C ASN A 82 1.98 -9.92 -8.64
N ARG A 83 1.31 -9.08 -7.84
CA ARG A 83 0.51 -9.57 -6.70
C ARG A 83 -0.86 -8.94 -6.59
N VAL A 84 -0.97 -7.62 -6.48
CA VAL A 84 -2.25 -6.99 -6.13
C VAL A 84 -3.25 -7.12 -7.28
N LYS A 85 -2.86 -6.74 -8.51
CA LYS A 85 -3.73 -6.77 -9.70
C LYS A 85 -4.18 -8.18 -10.08
N PRO A 86 -3.31 -9.20 -10.22
CA PRO A 86 -3.75 -10.55 -10.59
C PRO A 86 -4.77 -11.12 -9.60
N ARG A 87 -4.53 -10.88 -8.31
CA ARG A 87 -5.41 -11.33 -7.24
C ARG A 87 -6.74 -10.59 -7.23
N TYR A 88 -6.72 -9.26 -7.41
CA TYR A 88 -7.96 -8.50 -7.53
C TYR A 88 -8.79 -8.95 -8.73
N THR A 89 -8.16 -9.17 -9.89
CA THR A 89 -8.82 -9.72 -11.09
C THR A 89 -9.49 -11.06 -10.80
N MET A 90 -8.81 -11.97 -10.09
CA MET A 90 -9.40 -13.25 -9.70
C MET A 90 -10.61 -13.08 -8.77
N LEU A 91 -10.50 -12.22 -7.75
CA LEU A 91 -11.62 -11.98 -6.83
C LEU A 91 -12.81 -11.31 -7.54
N ARG A 92 -12.55 -10.39 -8.49
CA ARG A 92 -13.56 -9.77 -9.35
C ARG A 92 -14.27 -10.80 -10.21
N TRP A 93 -13.52 -11.69 -10.86
CA TRP A 93 -14.07 -12.78 -11.65
C TRP A 93 -14.96 -13.69 -10.79
N LEU A 94 -14.51 -14.08 -9.59
CA LEU A 94 -15.31 -14.90 -8.67
C LEU A 94 -16.61 -14.19 -8.24
N GLN A 95 -16.57 -12.88 -8.02
CA GLN A 95 -17.77 -12.09 -7.71
C GLN A 95 -18.75 -12.05 -8.88
N GLU A 96 -18.25 -11.83 -10.10
CA GLU A 96 -19.07 -11.78 -11.32
C GLU A 96 -19.76 -13.11 -11.62
N HIS A 97 -19.18 -14.22 -11.15
CA HIS A 97 -19.76 -15.57 -11.26
C HIS A 97 -20.57 -16.01 -10.02
N GLY A 98 -20.77 -15.12 -9.04
CA GLY A 98 -21.53 -15.42 -7.83
C GLY A 98 -20.84 -16.38 -6.85
N LEU A 99 -19.56 -16.65 -7.03
CA LEU A 99 -18.75 -17.55 -6.20
C LEU A 99 -18.14 -16.83 -4.99
N LEU A 100 -18.16 -15.50 -4.97
CA LEU A 100 -17.61 -14.69 -3.90
C LEU A 100 -18.56 -13.56 -3.50
N LYS A 101 -18.70 -13.34 -2.19
CA LYS A 101 -19.50 -12.23 -1.66
C LYS A 101 -18.81 -10.88 -1.92
N LYS A 102 -19.61 -9.83 -2.09
CA LYS A 102 -19.13 -8.48 -2.44
C LYS A 102 -18.22 -7.82 -1.37
N ASN A 103 -18.31 -8.27 -0.11
CA ASN A 103 -17.66 -7.62 1.03
C ASN A 103 -16.47 -8.43 1.58
N TYR A 104 -15.34 -8.42 0.87
CA TYR A 104 -14.05 -8.85 1.43
C TYR A 104 -13.14 -7.65 1.70
N PRO A 105 -12.31 -7.66 2.76
CA PRO A 105 -11.35 -6.61 3.00
C PRO A 105 -10.19 -6.69 1.99
N ALA A 106 -9.66 -5.55 1.55
CA ALA A 106 -8.48 -5.51 0.66
C ALA A 106 -7.23 -6.20 1.27
N THR A 107 -7.21 -6.42 2.58
CA THR A 107 -6.15 -7.21 3.24
C THR A 107 -6.03 -8.63 2.70
N VAL A 108 -7.07 -9.20 2.08
CA VAL A 108 -7.00 -10.52 1.42
C VAL A 108 -5.94 -10.55 0.31
N LEU A 109 -5.72 -9.41 -0.37
CA LEU A 109 -4.70 -9.27 -1.42
C LEU A 109 -3.28 -9.43 -0.87
N ALA A 110 -3.07 -9.26 0.44
CA ALA A 110 -1.80 -9.41 1.14
C ALA A 110 -1.47 -10.83 1.61
N ASN A 111 -2.41 -11.78 1.53
CA ASN A 111 -2.20 -13.13 2.04
C ASN A 111 -1.00 -13.83 1.38
N SER A 112 -0.45 -14.86 2.01
CA SER A 112 0.46 -15.77 1.29
C SER A 112 -0.28 -16.44 0.13
N GLU A 113 0.45 -16.94 -0.87
CA GLU A 113 -0.14 -17.62 -2.03
C GLU A 113 -1.07 -18.77 -1.60
N ASN A 114 -0.57 -19.66 -0.74
CA ASN A 114 -1.33 -20.80 -0.22
C ASN A 114 -2.57 -20.44 0.62
N ARG A 115 -2.68 -19.19 1.09
CA ARG A 115 -3.85 -18.72 1.83
C ARG A 115 -4.81 -17.92 0.94
N PHE A 116 -4.33 -17.49 -0.22
CA PHE A 116 -5.11 -16.74 -1.18
C PHE A 116 -5.85 -17.66 -2.16
N ILE A 117 -5.18 -18.70 -2.64
CA ILE A 117 -5.77 -19.83 -3.39
C ILE A 117 -6.51 -20.73 -2.42
#